data_AF-A0A445EXW9-F1
#
_entry.id   AF-A0A445EXW9-F1
#
_cell.length_a   1.000
_cell.length_b   1.000
_cell.length_c   1.000
_cell.angle_alpha   90.00
_cell.angle_beta   90.00
_cell.angle_gamma   90.00
#
_symmetry.space_group_name_H-M   'P 1'
#
loop_
_entity.id
_entity.type
_entity.pdbx_description
1 polymer ?
#
loop_
_entity_poly.entity_id
_entity_poly.type
_entity_poly.pdbx_seq_one_letter_code
_entity_poly.pdbx_strand_id
1 'polypeptide(L)'
;MAPTLPVWAHALISIDPARARDDPVIVKNVPYYKAKKALETEVMKIDPPPRPPNCGELDLPLNASSWSEEDLKDPDKFYEMIALLNAQREISDKILDAQWETKWRQDKLNEMLEAKVKPYIQDIDNVVLPEPILLKPQNQEKVFLSLCFSWV
;
A
#
# COMPACT_ATOMS: atom_id res chain seq x y z
N MET A 1 7.66 -12.81 -23.38
CA MET A 1 8.80 -12.88 -22.43
C MET A 1 8.70 -11.66 -21.53
N ALA A 2 8.33 -11.81 -20.26
CA ALA A 2 8.21 -10.66 -19.36
C ALA A 2 9.61 -10.11 -19.03
N PRO A 3 9.82 -8.78 -18.99
CA PRO A 3 11.11 -8.23 -18.60
C PRO A 3 11.40 -8.61 -17.15
N THR A 4 12.49 -9.34 -16.93
CA THR A 4 13.02 -9.65 -15.61
C THR A 4 13.61 -8.39 -15.00
N LEU A 5 13.29 -8.10 -13.74
CA LEU A 5 13.90 -6.98 -13.03
C LEU A 5 15.42 -7.21 -12.91
N PRO A 6 16.23 -6.15 -13.00
CA PRO A 6 17.67 -6.29 -12.85
C PRO A 6 18.02 -6.72 -11.42
N VAL A 7 19.15 -7.42 -11.25
CA VAL A 7 19.59 -8.01 -9.97
C VAL A 7 19.66 -6.97 -8.84
N TRP A 8 20.07 -5.74 -9.17
CA TRP A 8 20.13 -4.65 -8.19
C TRP A 8 18.74 -4.23 -7.69
N ALA A 9 17.68 -4.37 -8.49
CA ALA A 9 16.31 -4.06 -8.05
C ALA A 9 15.83 -5.08 -7.02
N HIS A 10 16.17 -6.36 -7.20
CA HIS A 10 15.90 -7.39 -6.20
C HIS A 10 16.65 -7.14 -4.88
N ALA A 11 17.89 -6.65 -4.96
CA ALA A 11 18.65 -6.27 -3.77
C ALA A 11 17.99 -5.09 -3.03
N LEU A 12 17.55 -4.06 -3.75
CA LEU A 12 16.85 -2.92 -3.13
C LEU A 12 15.53 -3.33 -2.48
N ILE A 13 14.73 -4.20 -3.11
CA ILE A 13 13.49 -4.73 -2.51
C ILE A 13 13.78 -5.48 -1.20
N SER A 14 14.90 -6.19 -1.12
CA SER A 14 15.29 -6.95 0.07
C SER A 14 15.88 -6.07 1.18
N ILE A 15 16.62 -5.02 0.82
CA ILE A 15 17.33 -4.15 1.78
C ILE A 15 16.39 -3.08 2.34
N ASP A 16 15.61 -2.45 1.47
CA ASP A 16 14.68 -1.37 1.82
C ASP A 16 13.42 -1.47 0.95
N PRO A 17 12.47 -2.35 1.34
CA PRO A 17 11.24 -2.55 0.59
C PRO A 17 10.36 -1.30 0.52
N ALA A 18 10.48 -0.37 1.48
CA ALA A 18 9.73 0.88 1.47
C ALA A 18 10.25 1.79 0.35
N ARG A 19 11.57 2.04 0.33
CA ARG A 19 12.22 2.81 -0.73
C ARG A 19 12.05 2.17 -2.10
N ALA A 20 12.11 0.85 -2.18
CA ALA A 20 11.94 0.15 -3.46
C ALA A 20 10.53 0.32 -4.05
N ARG A 21 9.51 0.50 -3.22
CA ARG A 21 8.13 0.80 -3.68
C ARG A 21 7.99 2.22 -4.23
N ASP A 22 8.89 3.11 -3.81
CA ASP A 22 8.87 4.53 -4.19
C ASP A 22 9.86 4.86 -5.32
N ASP A 23 10.79 3.95 -5.62
CA ASP A 23 11.80 4.14 -6.66
C ASP A 23 11.19 4.03 -8.08
N PRO A 24 11.20 5.11 -8.89
CA PRO A 24 10.62 5.11 -10.23
C PRO A 24 11.27 4.11 -11.19
N VAL A 25 12.49 3.64 -10.90
CA VAL A 25 13.18 2.63 -11.72
C VAL A 25 12.66 1.22 -11.43
N ILE A 26 12.11 0.99 -10.22
CA ILE A 26 11.50 -0.27 -9.80
C ILE A 26 9.99 -0.26 -10.08
N VAL A 27 9.36 0.90 -9.98
CA VAL A 27 7.93 1.10 -10.23
C VAL A 27 7.61 0.97 -11.72
N LYS A 28 6.84 -0.07 -12.07
CA LYS A 28 6.44 -0.35 -13.46
C LYS A 28 5.56 0.74 -14.10
N ASN A 29 4.82 1.51 -13.31
CA ASN A 29 3.93 2.57 -13.79
C ASN A 29 4.17 3.89 -13.03
N VAL A 30 5.19 4.62 -13.48
CA VAL A 30 5.61 5.90 -12.89
C VAL A 30 4.48 6.95 -12.89
N PRO A 31 3.69 7.15 -13.98
CA PRO A 31 2.57 8.09 -13.97
C PRO A 31 1.51 7.78 -12.92
N TYR A 32 1.10 6.51 -12.80
CA TYR A 32 0.14 6.08 -11.78
C TYR A 32 0.66 6.36 -10.37
N TYR A 33 1.92 6.03 -10.10
CA TYR A 33 2.52 6.26 -8.79
C TYR A 33 2.58 7.74 -8.42
N LYS A 34 2.96 8.62 -9.35
CA LYS A 34 2.94 10.08 -9.14
C LYS A 34 1.53 10.59 -8.83
N ALA A 35 0.52 10.12 -9.57
CA ALA A 35 -0.87 10.48 -9.32
C ALA A 35 -1.36 9.98 -7.95
N LYS A 36 -1.02 8.75 -7.58
CA LYS A 36 -1.34 8.19 -6.26
C LYS A 36 -0.70 9.02 -5.13
N LYS A 37 0.58 9.40 -5.26
CA LYS A 37 1.26 10.25 -4.26
C LYS A 37 0.67 11.64 -4.13
N ALA A 38 0.25 12.25 -5.23
CA ALA A 38 -0.50 13.50 -5.20
C ALA A 38 -1.81 13.34 -4.41
N LEU A 39 -2.52 12.23 -4.63
CA LEU A 39 -3.76 11.90 -3.94
C LEU A 39 -3.54 11.62 -2.45
N GLU A 40 -2.47 10.90 -2.09
CA GLU A 40 -2.07 10.70 -0.69
C GLU A 40 -1.88 12.06 0.01
N THR A 41 -1.25 13.02 -0.66
CA THR A 41 -1.07 14.37 -0.13
C THR A 41 -2.38 15.14 0.05
N GLU A 42 -3.36 14.90 -0.82
CA GLU A 42 -4.72 15.45 -0.68
C GLU A 42 -5.45 14.83 0.52
N VAL A 43 -5.36 13.51 0.69
CA VAL A 43 -5.98 12.80 1.83
C VAL A 43 -5.38 13.27 3.17
N MET A 44 -4.08 13.54 3.22
CA MET A 44 -3.42 14.06 4.44
C MET A 44 -3.92 15.45 4.86
N LYS A 45 -4.57 16.20 3.96
CA LYS A 45 -5.17 17.50 4.29
C LYS A 45 -6.59 17.37 4.85
N ILE A 46 -7.18 16.17 4.79
CA ILE A 46 -8.53 15.92 5.31
C ILE A 46 -8.39 15.46 6.76
N ASP A 47 -9.08 16.15 7.65
CA ASP A 47 -9.12 15.76 9.05
C ASP A 47 -9.84 14.41 9.22
N PRO A 48 -9.21 13.42 9.88
CA PRO A 48 -9.82 12.13 10.09
C PRO A 48 -11.00 12.25 11.07
N PRO A 49 -12.10 11.51 10.84
CA PRO A 49 -13.22 11.47 11.76
C PRO A 49 -12.81 10.77 13.08
N PRO A 50 -13.51 11.06 14.19
CA PRO A 50 -13.28 10.38 15.45
C PRO A 50 -13.48 8.87 15.31
N ARG A 51 -12.72 8.10 16.08
CA ARG A 51 -12.77 6.64 16.05
C ARG A 51 -14.15 6.13 16.50
N PRO A 52 -14.74 5.17 15.75
CA PRO A 52 -15.96 4.49 16.19
C PRO A 52 -15.75 3.71 17.49
N PRO A 53 -16.76 3.61 18.37
CA PRO A 53 -16.61 2.98 19.69
C PRO A 53 -16.28 1.47 19.62
N ASN A 54 -16.61 0.77 18.54
CA ASN A 54 -16.35 -0.67 18.36
C ASN A 54 -15.20 -0.95 17.37
N CYS A 55 -14.27 0.00 17.21
CA CYS A 55 -13.14 -0.18 16.30
C CYS A 55 -11.99 -0.94 16.97
N GLY A 56 -12.06 -2.27 16.87
CA GLY A 56 -10.99 -3.19 17.24
C GLY A 56 -10.90 -3.47 18.74
N GLU A 57 -10.17 -4.53 19.07
CA GLU A 57 -9.82 -4.93 20.42
C GLU A 57 -8.33 -5.26 20.44
N LEU A 58 -7.61 -4.76 21.43
CA LEU A 58 -6.22 -5.10 21.66
C LEU A 58 -6.16 -6.15 22.75
N ASP A 59 -5.40 -7.23 22.50
CA ASP A 59 -5.07 -8.18 23.55
C ASP A 59 -4.02 -7.55 24.46
N LEU A 60 -4.42 -7.22 25.68
CA LEU A 60 -3.60 -6.46 26.61
C LEU A 60 -2.86 -7.38 27.58
N PRO A 61 -1.56 -7.13 27.84
CA PRO A 61 -0.73 -8.04 28.64
C PRO A 61 -1.03 -7.96 30.14
N LEU A 62 -1.55 -6.84 30.65
CA LEU A 62 -1.90 -6.68 32.07
C LEU A 62 -3.41 -6.66 32.26
N ASN A 63 -3.87 -7.40 33.26
CA ASN A 63 -5.26 -7.41 33.71
C ASN A 63 -5.33 -7.41 35.24
N ALA A 64 -6.43 -6.95 35.84
CA ALA A 64 -6.54 -6.87 37.31
C ALA A 64 -6.31 -8.23 38.02
N SER A 65 -6.56 -9.34 37.34
CA SER A 65 -6.26 -10.70 37.81
C SER A 65 -4.78 -11.08 37.79
N SER A 66 -3.90 -10.26 37.22
CA SER A 66 -2.44 -10.48 37.20
C SER A 66 -1.80 -10.27 38.58
N TRP A 67 -2.52 -9.68 39.53
CA TRP A 67 -2.07 -9.42 40.89
C TRP A 67 -2.73 -10.41 41.88
N SER A 68 -1.96 -10.87 42.86
CA SER A 68 -2.49 -11.74 43.92
C SER A 68 -3.30 -10.95 44.96
N GLU A 69 -4.23 -11.60 45.63
CA GLU A 69 -5.03 -10.95 46.68
C GLU A 69 -4.15 -10.49 47.86
N GLU A 70 -3.03 -11.17 48.10
CA GLU A 70 -2.02 -10.78 49.08
C GLU A 70 -1.27 -9.52 48.68
N ASP A 71 -0.90 -9.38 47.40
CA ASP A 71 -0.22 -8.19 46.88
C ASP A 71 -1.11 -6.95 46.99
N LEU A 72 -2.42 -7.10 46.83
CA LEU A 72 -3.38 -5.99 46.90
C LEU A 72 -3.65 -5.51 48.34
N LYS A 73 -3.17 -6.23 49.37
CA LYS A 73 -3.23 -5.76 50.75
C LYS A 73 -2.19 -4.69 51.04
N ASP A 74 -1.13 -4.62 50.23
CA ASP A 74 -0.13 -3.57 50.31
C ASP A 74 -0.63 -2.32 49.55
N PRO A 75 -0.82 -1.16 50.23
CA PRO A 75 -1.33 0.05 49.59
C PRO A 75 -0.41 0.56 48.47
N ASP A 76 0.90 0.34 48.56
CA ASP A 76 1.85 0.81 47.56
C ASP A 76 1.70 0.00 46.27
N LYS A 77 1.61 -1.34 46.38
CA LYS A 77 1.35 -2.24 45.24
C LYS A 77 -0.01 -2.00 44.60
N PHE A 78 -1.04 -1.72 45.41
CA PHE A 78 -2.35 -1.37 44.89
C PHE A 78 -2.29 -0.10 44.03
N TYR A 79 -1.55 0.91 44.49
CA TYR A 79 -1.36 2.14 43.71
C TYR A 79 -0.59 1.88 42.41
N GLU A 80 0.47 1.09 42.45
CA GLU A 80 1.23 0.69 41.27
C GLU A 80 0.34 -0.03 40.24
N MET A 81 -0.48 -0.99 40.67
CA MET A 81 -1.43 -1.68 39.80
C MET A 81 -2.32 -0.68 39.05
N ILE A 82 -2.95 0.25 39.78
CA ILE A 82 -3.85 1.25 39.19
C ILE A 82 -3.08 2.15 38.20
N ALA A 83 -1.88 2.60 38.57
CA ALA A 83 -1.04 3.42 37.70
C ALA A 83 -0.69 2.69 36.39
N LEU A 84 -0.29 1.41 36.48
CA LEU A 84 0.07 0.60 35.32
C LEU A 84 -1.13 0.28 34.43
N LEU A 85 -2.27 -0.08 35.00
CA LEU A 85 -3.49 -0.34 34.24
C LEU A 85 -3.99 0.91 33.51
N ASN A 86 -3.94 2.08 34.16
CA ASN A 86 -4.28 3.35 33.54
C ASN A 86 -3.31 3.71 32.41
N ALA A 87 -2.00 3.55 32.63
CA ALA A 87 -1.00 3.78 31.60
C ALA A 87 -1.19 2.86 30.39
N GLN A 88 -1.44 1.55 30.62
CA GLN A 88 -1.74 0.59 29.57
C GLN A 88 -2.98 1.01 28.78
N ARG A 89 -4.06 1.43 29.46
CA ARG A 89 -5.27 1.91 28.80
C ARG A 89 -5.00 3.12 27.91
N GLU A 90 -4.28 4.12 28.43
CA GLU A 90 -3.94 5.33 27.66
C GLU A 90 -3.13 4.99 26.39
N ILE A 91 -2.17 4.08 26.51
CA ILE A 91 -1.36 3.62 25.36
C ILE A 91 -2.25 2.85 24.36
N SER A 92 -3.12 1.98 24.86
CA SER A 92 -4.03 1.17 24.03
C SER A 92 -4.99 2.04 23.24
N ASP A 93 -5.56 3.07 23.87
CA ASP A 93 -6.44 4.03 23.21
C ASP A 93 -5.71 4.77 22.09
N LYS A 94 -4.48 5.24 22.34
CA LYS A 94 -3.64 5.91 21.31
C LYS A 94 -3.30 4.98 20.14
N ILE A 95 -3.02 3.70 20.42
CA ILE A 95 -2.75 2.70 19.36
C ILE A 95 -3.99 2.49 18.50
N LEU A 96 -5.17 2.33 19.11
CA LEU A 96 -6.42 2.15 18.39
C LEU A 96 -6.78 3.37 17.54
N ASP A 97 -6.57 4.58 18.06
CA ASP A 97 -6.78 5.83 17.32
C ASP A 97 -5.86 5.90 16.09
N ALA A 98 -4.57 5.59 16.25
CA ALA A 98 -3.63 5.56 15.13
C ALA A 98 -3.95 4.47 14.10
N GLN A 99 -4.40 3.28 14.54
CA GLN A 99 -4.85 2.21 13.66
C GLN A 99 -6.08 2.63 12.85
N TRP A 100 -7.05 3.26 13.50
CA TRP A 100 -8.24 3.80 12.85
C TRP A 100 -7.88 4.87 11.82
N GLU A 101 -7.08 5.86 12.20
CA GLU A 101 -6.67 6.94 11.31
C GLU A 101 -5.93 6.41 10.06
N THR A 102 -5.02 5.46 10.26
CA THR A 102 -4.28 4.83 9.17
C THR A 102 -5.22 4.09 8.22
N LYS A 103 -6.13 3.28 8.77
CA LYS A 103 -7.13 2.56 7.97
C LYS A 103 -8.03 3.53 7.21
N TRP A 104 -8.54 4.55 7.89
CA TRP A 104 -9.43 5.54 7.29
C TRP A 104 -8.75 6.30 6.15
N ARG A 105 -7.50 6.75 6.31
CA ARG A 105 -6.76 7.42 5.23
C ARG A 105 -6.53 6.49 4.04
N GLN A 106 -6.23 5.23 4.30
CA GLN A 106 -6.05 4.24 3.25
C GLN A 106 -7.35 3.96 2.48
N ASP A 107 -8.47 3.82 3.19
CA ASP A 107 -9.79 3.62 2.60
C ASP A 107 -10.21 4.86 1.79
N LYS A 108 -9.96 6.06 2.32
CA LYS A 108 -10.25 7.33 1.63
C LYS A 108 -9.41 7.49 0.35
N LEU A 109 -8.13 7.12 0.39
CA LEU A 109 -7.28 7.10 -0.78
C LEU A 109 -7.84 6.16 -1.86
N ASN A 110 -8.28 4.96 -1.46
CA ASN A 110 -8.85 3.98 -2.39
C ASN A 110 -10.15 4.49 -3.02
N GLU A 111 -11.05 5.06 -2.21
CA GLU A 111 -12.28 5.69 -2.68
C GLU A 111 -12.02 6.80 -3.71
N MET A 112 -11.09 7.71 -3.42
CA MET A 112 -10.73 8.78 -4.35
C MET A 112 -10.09 8.25 -5.63
N LEU A 113 -9.30 7.17 -5.53
CA LEU A 113 -8.68 6.53 -6.69
C LEU A 113 -9.73 5.89 -7.59
N GLU A 114 -10.68 5.15 -7.01
CA GLU A 114 -11.81 4.57 -7.76
C GLU A 114 -12.65 5.66 -8.42
N ALA A 115 -12.96 6.74 -7.71
CA ALA A 115 -13.70 7.87 -8.26
C ALA A 115 -12.99 8.52 -9.47
N LYS A 116 -11.66 8.61 -9.43
CA LYS A 116 -10.87 9.13 -10.56
C LYS A 116 -10.77 8.14 -11.72
N VAL A 117 -10.78 6.83 -11.48
CA VAL A 117 -10.68 5.80 -12.53
C VAL A 117 -12.03 5.53 -13.20
N LYS A 118 -13.14 5.59 -12.45
CA LYS A 118 -14.50 5.31 -12.91
C LYS A 118 -14.90 5.95 -14.27
N PRO A 119 -14.65 7.24 -14.55
CA PRO A 119 -15.00 7.83 -15.84
C PRO A 119 -14.30 7.14 -17.01
N TYR A 120 -13.04 6.73 -16.85
CA TYR A 120 -12.28 6.08 -17.91
C TYR A 120 -12.72 4.66 -18.23
N ILE A 121 -13.48 4.00 -17.33
CA ILE A 121 -14.01 2.66 -17.56
C ILE A 121 -15.33 2.74 -18.34
N GLN A 122 -16.19 3.71 -18.02
CA GLN A 122 -17.51 3.88 -18.64
C GLN A 122 -17.43 4.28 -20.13
N ASP A 123 -16.34 4.94 -20.53
CA ASP A 123 -16.11 5.32 -21.93
C ASP A 123 -15.62 4.17 -22.81
N ILE A 124 -15.10 3.06 -22.24
CA ILE A 124 -14.56 1.93 -23.02
C ILE A 124 -15.68 1.17 -23.74
N ASP A 125 -16.86 1.07 -23.13
CA ASP A 125 -18.01 0.37 -23.74
C ASP A 125 -18.61 1.12 -24.93
N ASN A 126 -18.31 2.42 -25.11
CA ASN A 126 -18.83 3.26 -26.19
C ASN A 126 -17.77 3.76 -27.19
N VAL A 127 -16.48 3.45 -26.98
CA VAL A 127 -15.38 3.92 -27.82
C VAL A 127 -14.66 2.74 -28.44
N VAL A 128 -14.67 2.67 -29.78
CA VAL A 128 -13.70 1.90 -30.57
C VAL A 128 -12.32 2.43 -30.16
N LEU A 129 -11.61 1.66 -29.34
CA LEU A 129 -10.24 1.97 -28.93
C LEU A 129 -9.45 2.30 -30.20
N PRO A 130 -8.89 3.53 -30.35
CA PRO A 130 -8.02 3.82 -31.47
C PRO A 130 -6.87 2.81 -31.40
N GLU A 131 -6.64 2.15 -32.53
CA GLU A 131 -5.62 1.13 -32.69
C GLU A 131 -4.33 1.62 -32.02
N PRO A 132 -3.68 0.81 -31.16
CA PRO A 132 -2.42 1.22 -30.58
C PRO A 132 -1.52 1.66 -31.73
N ILE A 133 -0.86 2.81 -31.57
CA ILE A 133 0.22 3.22 -32.47
C ILE A 133 1.39 2.27 -32.19
N LEU A 134 1.20 0.99 -32.49
CA LEU A 134 2.25 0.05 -32.74
C LEU A 134 2.97 0.64 -33.93
N LEU A 135 4.16 1.15 -33.65
CA LEU A 135 5.22 1.40 -34.60
C LEU A 135 5.12 0.31 -35.68
N LYS A 136 4.74 0.72 -36.90
CA LYS A 136 4.87 -0.15 -38.08
C LYS A 136 6.29 -0.73 -38.02
N PRO A 137 6.47 -2.06 -38.03
CA PRO A 137 7.79 -2.61 -38.28
C PRO A 137 8.27 -2.01 -39.60
N GLN A 138 9.29 -1.16 -39.50
CA GLN A 138 9.92 -0.52 -40.63
C GLN A 138 10.52 -1.66 -41.46
N ASN A 139 9.87 -1.89 -42.61
CA ASN A 139 10.30 -2.70 -43.75
C ASN A 139 11.67 -3.37 -43.56
N GLN A 140 11.69 -4.62 -43.05
CA GLN A 140 12.87 -5.45 -43.21
C GLN A 140 12.92 -5.84 -44.68
N GLU A 141 13.78 -5.15 -45.42
CA GLU A 141 14.12 -5.45 -46.80
C GLU A 141 14.41 -6.95 -46.95
N LYS A 142 13.63 -7.59 -47.82
CA LYS A 142 13.88 -8.93 -48.31
C LYS A 142 15.23 -8.95 -49.03
N VAL A 143 16.27 -9.45 -48.38
CA VAL A 143 17.46 -9.93 -49.10
C VAL A 143 17.14 -11.34 -49.60
N PHE A 144 16.69 -11.41 -50.84
CA PHE A 144 16.55 -12.66 -51.59
C PHE A 144 17.96 -13.19 -51.91
N LEU A 145 18.48 -14.11 -51.10
CA LEU A 145 19.62 -14.92 -51.52
C LEU A 145 19.12 -16.03 -52.43
N SER A 146 19.00 -15.69 -53.71
CA SER A 146 18.93 -16.65 -54.80
C SER A 146 20.25 -17.39 -54.87
N LEU A 147 20.24 -18.68 -54.56
CA LEU A 147 21.21 -19.63 -55.08
C LEU A 147 20.45 -20.78 -55.71
N CYS A 148 20.20 -20.61 -57.01
CA CYS A 148 19.95 -21.70 -57.92
C CYS A 148 21.09 -22.73 -57.82
N PHE A 149 20.76 -23.99 -57.57
CA PHE A 149 21.45 -25.11 -58.23
C PHE A 149 20.41 -26.17 -58.56
N SER A 150 20.20 -26.35 -59.86
CA SER A 150 19.39 -27.39 -60.48
C SER A 150 20.30 -28.54 -60.90
N TRP A 151 19.87 -29.76 -60.60
CA TRP A 151 20.14 -31.06 -61.28
C TRP A 151 21.59 -31.55 -61.42
N VAL A 152 21.86 -32.76 -60.93
CA VAL A 152 21.60 -34.06 -61.62
C VAL A 152 21.23 -35.10 -60.56
#